data_AF-A0A453MBU3-F1
#
_entry.id   AF-A0A453MBU3-F1
#
_cell.length_a   1.000
_cell.length_b   1.000
_cell.length_c   1.000
_cell.angle_alpha   90.00
_cell.angle_beta   90.00
_cell.angle_gamma   90.00
#
_symmetry.space_group_name_H-M   'P 1'
#
loop_
_entity.id
_entity.type
_entity.pdbx_description
1 polymer ?
#
loop_
_entity_poly.entity_id
_entity_poly.type
_entity_poly.pdbx_seq_one_letter_code
_entity_poly.pdbx_strand_id
1 'polypeptide(L)'
;KRKPNYNLEKELAVLWEKMRCRDVNKENRSKLVTEALRKMDGKYFEIAGSHVTARVLQTCVKWCSQPERDAVFVALQPHLLHLSRKKYAVFLVKKLIKLATKKQLALFISSLHGHVASLLRHTIGAAG
;
A
#
# COMPACT_ATOMS: atom_id res chain seq x y z
N LYS A 1 17.67 -17.52 -10.23
CA LYS A 1 17.16 -17.28 -8.85
C LYS A 1 15.63 -17.25 -8.88
N ARG A 2 14.93 -18.28 -8.37
CA ARG A 2 13.45 -18.25 -8.24
C ARG A 2 13.07 -17.11 -7.31
N LYS A 3 12.20 -16.19 -7.72
CA LYS A 3 11.68 -15.14 -6.83
C LYS A 3 10.96 -15.84 -5.66
N PRO A 4 11.33 -15.59 -4.39
CA PRO A 4 10.76 -16.30 -3.25
C PRO A 4 9.23 -16.16 -3.13
N ASN A 5 8.64 -15.13 -3.76
CA ASN A 5 7.21 -14.85 -3.72
C ASN A 5 6.45 -15.18 -5.02
N TYR A 6 7.03 -15.95 -5.95
CA TYR A 6 6.38 -16.20 -7.25
C TYR A 6 5.00 -16.86 -7.13
N ASN A 7 4.82 -17.81 -6.21
CA ASN A 7 3.52 -18.45 -5.97
C ASN A 7 2.51 -17.48 -5.36
N LEU A 8 2.94 -16.65 -4.41
CA LEU A 8 2.09 -15.63 -3.79
C LEU A 8 1.63 -14.59 -4.82
N GLU A 9 2.52 -14.13 -5.70
CA GLU A 9 2.16 -13.18 -6.76
C GLU A 9 1.08 -13.74 -7.70
N LYS A 10 1.18 -15.02 -8.08
CA LYS A 10 0.15 -15.70 -8.88
C LYS A 10 -1.18 -15.79 -8.17
N GLU A 11 -1.19 -16.22 -6.90
CA GLU A 11 -2.41 -16.31 -6.11
C GLU A 11 -3.10 -14.94 -5.96
N LEU A 12 -2.33 -13.89 -5.68
CA LEU A 12 -2.83 -12.53 -5.56
C LEU A 12 -3.37 -11.99 -6.89
N ALA A 13 -2.73 -12.34 -8.01
CA ALA A 13 -3.23 -11.97 -9.34
C ALA A 13 -4.59 -12.62 -9.62
N VAL A 14 -4.78 -13.90 -9.28
CA VAL A 14 -6.07 -14.60 -9.43
C VAL A 14 -7.16 -13.96 -8.58
N LEU A 15 -6.85 -13.64 -7.31
CA LEU A 15 -7.80 -12.93 -6.45
C LEU A 15 -8.14 -11.54 -7.00
N TRP A 16 -7.14 -10.84 -7.53
CA TRP A 16 -7.33 -9.52 -8.11
C TRP A 16 -8.23 -9.51 -9.34
N GLU A 17 -8.06 -10.49 -10.24
CA GLU A 17 -8.95 -10.67 -11.40
C GLU A 17 -10.42 -10.88 -10.96
N LYS A 18 -10.65 -11.67 -9.91
CA LYS A 18 -11.99 -11.84 -9.32
C LYS A 18 -12.53 -10.54 -8.72
N MET A 19 -11.68 -9.76 -8.03
CA MET A 19 -12.08 -8.49 -7.39
C MET A 19 -12.45 -7.38 -8.39
N ARG A 20 -11.83 -7.37 -9.58
CA ARG A 20 -12.03 -6.33 -10.61
C ARG A 20 -13.17 -6.64 -11.58
N CYS A 21 -13.70 -7.87 -11.57
CA CYS A 21 -14.85 -8.23 -12.39
C CYS A 21 -16.05 -7.31 -12.05
N ARG A 22 -16.77 -6.83 -13.07
CA ARG A 22 -17.88 -5.87 -12.86
C ARG A 22 -19.04 -6.49 -12.07
N ASP A 23 -19.25 -7.79 -12.21
CA ASP A 23 -20.40 -8.50 -11.66
C ASP A 23 -20.18 -9.00 -10.22
N VAL A 24 -19.03 -8.70 -9.62
CA VAL A 24 -18.79 -9.08 -8.22
C VAL A 24 -19.60 -8.17 -7.29
N ASN A 25 -20.52 -8.79 -6.53
CA ASN A 25 -21.29 -8.09 -5.52
C ASN A 25 -20.39 -7.59 -4.36
N LYS A 26 -20.90 -6.65 -3.56
CA LYS A 26 -20.13 -6.00 -2.49
C LYS A 26 -19.61 -6.99 -1.45
N GLU A 27 -20.40 -7.98 -1.07
CA GLU A 27 -20.05 -8.97 -0.05
C GLU A 27 -18.93 -9.89 -0.53
N ASN A 28 -19.04 -10.44 -1.74
CA ASN A 28 -18.03 -11.28 -2.35
C ASN A 28 -16.73 -10.51 -2.57
N ARG A 29 -16.82 -9.24 -3.01
CA ARG A 29 -15.64 -8.37 -3.11
C ARG A 29 -14.96 -8.21 -1.76
N SER A 30 -15.73 -7.99 -0.69
CA SER A 30 -15.18 -7.88 0.67
C SER A 30 -14.45 -9.16 1.07
N LYS A 31 -15.04 -10.34 0.86
CA LYS A 31 -14.42 -11.65 1.18
C LYS A 31 -13.09 -11.85 0.44
N LEU A 32 -13.06 -11.55 -0.86
CA LEU A 32 -11.84 -11.65 -1.68
C LEU A 32 -10.75 -10.67 -1.21
N VAL A 33 -11.14 -9.45 -0.82
CA VAL A 33 -10.21 -8.46 -0.27
C VAL A 33 -9.61 -8.94 1.05
N THR A 34 -10.45 -9.45 1.96
CA THR A 34 -10.00 -9.99 3.25
C THR A 34 -9.04 -11.17 3.05
N GLU A 35 -9.36 -12.09 2.13
CA GLU A 35 -8.47 -13.22 1.80
C GLU A 35 -7.11 -12.73 1.25
N ALA A 36 -7.14 -11.78 0.31
CA ALA A 36 -5.92 -11.21 -0.24
C ALA A 36 -5.08 -10.51 0.84
N LEU A 37 -5.70 -9.74 1.73
CA LEU A 37 -5.01 -9.06 2.83
C LEU A 37 -4.38 -10.04 3.82
N ARG A 38 -5.07 -11.13 4.16
CA ARG A 38 -4.51 -12.22 4.99
C ARG A 38 -3.30 -12.88 4.35
N LYS A 39 -3.34 -13.13 3.03
CA LYS A 39 -2.19 -13.71 2.30
C LYS A 39 -0.99 -12.77 2.22
N MET A 40 -1.23 -11.46 2.22
CA MET A 40 -0.19 -10.42 2.18
C MET A 40 0.33 -10.02 3.56
N ASP A 41 -0.29 -10.50 4.64
CA ASP A 41 0.06 -10.11 6.00
C ASP A 41 1.52 -10.47 6.32
N GLY A 42 2.20 -9.57 7.03
CA GLY A 42 3.64 -9.64 7.27
C GLY A 42 4.54 -9.37 6.06
N LYS A 43 4.00 -9.20 4.84
CA LYS A 43 4.78 -9.02 3.59
C LYS A 43 4.43 -7.73 2.83
N TYR A 44 3.69 -6.81 3.43
CA TYR A 44 3.19 -5.62 2.74
C TYR A 44 4.28 -4.77 2.09
N PHE A 45 5.47 -4.66 2.70
CA PHE A 45 6.59 -3.93 2.11
C PHE A 45 7.06 -4.54 0.78
N GLU A 46 7.23 -5.86 0.74
CA GLU A 46 7.63 -6.59 -0.47
C GLU A 46 6.55 -6.51 -1.55
N ILE A 47 5.29 -6.67 -1.15
CA ILE A 47 4.11 -6.56 -2.01
C ILE A 47 4.00 -5.16 -2.64
N ALA A 48 4.26 -4.10 -1.87
CA ALA A 48 4.24 -2.73 -2.39
C ALA A 48 5.37 -2.46 -3.42
N GLY A 49 6.44 -3.25 -3.40
CA GLY A 49 7.59 -3.09 -4.30
C GLY A 49 7.38 -3.63 -5.72
N SER A 50 6.52 -4.62 -5.94
CA SER A 50 6.26 -5.20 -7.27
C SER A 50 5.08 -4.54 -7.98
N HIS A 51 5.21 -4.34 -9.30
CA HIS A 51 4.19 -3.67 -10.12
C HIS A 51 2.82 -4.37 -10.07
N VAL A 52 2.82 -5.71 -10.13
CA VAL A 52 1.60 -6.52 -10.12
C VAL A 52 0.98 -6.49 -8.72
N THR A 53 1.73 -6.87 -7.70
CA THR A 53 1.22 -6.99 -6.33
C THR A 53 0.86 -5.64 -5.70
N ALA A 54 1.54 -4.54 -6.09
CA ALA A 54 1.16 -3.20 -5.66
C ALA A 54 -0.22 -2.79 -6.18
N ARG A 55 -0.62 -3.23 -7.38
CA ARG A 55 -1.98 -3.00 -7.91
C ARG A 55 -3.03 -3.79 -7.15
N VAL A 56 -2.70 -5.03 -6.74
CA VAL A 56 -3.56 -5.83 -5.87
C VAL A 56 -3.78 -5.12 -4.54
N LEU A 57 -2.69 -4.72 -3.86
CA LEU A 57 -2.76 -4.03 -2.57
C LEU A 57 -3.51 -2.70 -2.65
N GLN A 58 -3.34 -1.91 -3.72
CA GLN A 58 -4.13 -0.71 -3.96
C GLN A 58 -5.64 -0.99 -4.09
N THR A 59 -6.00 -2.11 -4.70
CA THR A 59 -7.40 -2.55 -4.83
C THR A 59 -7.95 -2.97 -3.49
N CYS A 60 -7.18 -3.73 -2.71
CA CYS A 60 -7.54 -4.11 -1.34
C CYS A 60 -7.77 -2.87 -0.46
N VAL A 61 -6.83 -1.91 -0.44
CA VAL A 61 -6.97 -0.67 0.35
C VAL A 61 -8.23 0.13 -0.03
N LYS A 62 -8.65 0.09 -1.30
CA LYS A 62 -9.87 0.76 -1.77
C LYS A 62 -11.14 0.15 -1.20
N TRP A 63 -11.19 -1.18 -1.07
CA TRP A 63 -12.44 -1.92 -0.80
C TRP A 63 -12.48 -2.59 0.58
N CYS A 64 -11.36 -2.65 1.29
CA CYS A 64 -11.29 -3.18 2.64
C CYS A 64 -12.05 -2.31 3.64
N SER A 65 -12.39 -2.93 4.76
CA SER A 65 -12.94 -2.28 5.94
C SER A 65 -11.93 -1.34 6.61
N GLN A 66 -12.40 -0.46 7.49
CA GLN A 66 -11.51 0.44 8.22
C GLN A 66 -10.47 -0.31 9.08
N PRO A 67 -10.83 -1.36 9.86
CA PRO A 67 -9.85 -2.11 10.66
C PRO A 67 -8.75 -2.76 9.81
N GLU A 68 -9.12 -3.33 8.65
CA GLU A 68 -8.17 -3.90 7.70
C GLU A 68 -7.23 -2.83 7.14
N ARG A 69 -7.76 -1.65 6.82
CA ARG A 69 -6.94 -0.52 6.35
C ARG A 69 -5.98 -0.04 7.43
N ASP A 70 -6.43 0.02 8.68
CA ASP A 70 -5.60 0.44 9.81
C ASP A 70 -4.44 -0.53 10.02
N ALA A 71 -4.67 -1.85 9.91
CA ALA A 71 -3.62 -2.85 9.97
C ALA A 71 -2.58 -2.67 8.85
N VAL A 72 -3.03 -2.45 7.61
CA VAL A 72 -2.13 -2.17 6.47
C VAL A 72 -1.33 -0.88 6.70
N PHE A 73 -1.96 0.17 7.23
CA PHE A 73 -1.29 1.43 7.55
C PHE A 73 -0.19 1.20 8.58
N VAL A 74 -0.49 0.53 9.70
CA VAL A 74 0.48 0.24 10.77
C VAL A 74 1.67 -0.55 10.23
N ALA A 75 1.42 -1.60 9.46
CA ALA A 75 2.49 -2.42 8.90
C ALA A 75 3.39 -1.66 7.90
N LEU A 76 2.84 -0.71 7.17
CA LEU A 76 3.59 0.09 6.20
C LEU A 76 4.18 1.37 6.77
N GLN A 77 3.71 1.86 7.92
CA GLN A 77 4.05 3.16 8.50
C GLN A 77 5.57 3.42 8.58
N PRO A 78 6.42 2.48 9.03
CA PRO A 78 7.87 2.67 9.07
C PRO A 78 8.50 2.86 7.68
N HIS A 79 7.84 2.38 6.63
CA HIS A 79 8.35 2.33 5.26
C HIS A 79 7.67 3.32 4.31
N LEU A 80 6.67 4.08 4.75
CA LEU A 80 5.88 4.96 3.88
C LEU A 80 6.75 5.99 3.14
N LEU A 81 7.76 6.55 3.80
CA LEU A 81 8.71 7.48 3.15
C LEU A 81 9.56 6.81 2.06
N HIS A 82 9.99 5.57 2.30
CA HIS A 82 10.72 4.81 1.28
C HIS A 82 9.82 4.48 0.09
N LEU A 83 8.60 4.02 0.36
CA LEU A 83 7.61 3.63 -0.64
C LEU A 83 7.09 4.84 -1.44
N SER A 84 7.02 6.03 -0.85
CA SER A 84 6.58 7.24 -1.56
C SER A 84 7.51 7.63 -2.71
N ARG A 85 8.77 7.19 -2.67
CA ARG A 85 9.79 7.41 -3.71
C ARG A 85 9.84 6.31 -4.77
N LYS A 86 9.06 5.23 -4.62
CA LYS A 86 9.04 4.11 -5.57
C LYS A 86 7.95 4.31 -6.62
N LYS A 87 8.29 4.09 -7.90
CA LYS A 87 7.41 4.24 -9.07
C LYS A 87 6.02 3.59 -8.89
N TYR A 88 5.96 2.42 -8.29
CA TYR A 88 4.71 1.66 -8.14
C TYR A 88 4.02 1.87 -6.79
N ALA A 89 4.79 2.06 -5.72
CA ALA A 89 4.24 2.20 -4.36
C ALA A 89 3.75 3.62 -4.06
N VAL A 90 4.20 4.65 -4.80
CA VAL A 90 3.75 6.04 -4.59
C VAL A 90 2.23 6.20 -4.64
N PHE A 91 1.56 5.46 -5.53
CA PHE A 91 0.10 5.49 -5.65
C PHE A 91 -0.62 4.83 -4.47
N LEU A 92 -0.03 3.74 -3.93
CA LEU A 92 -0.49 3.11 -2.70
C LEU A 92 -0.37 4.07 -1.52
N VAL A 93 0.80 4.70 -1.35
CA VAL A 93 1.05 5.66 -0.26
C VAL A 93 0.08 6.85 -0.35
N LYS A 94 -0.09 7.46 -1.53
CA LYS A 94 -1.08 8.52 -1.75
C LYS A 94 -2.49 8.10 -1.34
N LYS A 95 -2.89 6.86 -1.65
CA LYS A 95 -4.21 6.33 -1.32
C LYS A 95 -4.37 6.05 0.18
N LEU A 96 -3.36 5.49 0.82
CA LEU A 96 -3.36 5.29 2.28
C LEU A 96 -3.48 6.61 3.01
N ILE A 97 -2.72 7.63 2.61
CA ILE A 97 -2.79 8.98 3.22
C ILE A 97 -4.17 9.61 3.00
N LYS A 98 -4.76 9.51 1.81
CA LYS A 98 -6.10 10.04 1.52
C LYS A 98 -7.20 9.40 2.39
N LEU A 99 -7.01 8.14 2.76
CA LEU A 99 -7.97 7.34 3.54
C LEU A 99 -7.57 7.23 5.03
N ALA A 100 -6.48 7.86 5.43
CA ALA A 100 -5.97 7.84 6.79
C ALA A 100 -6.84 8.70 7.71
N THR A 101 -6.98 8.27 8.95
CA THR A 101 -7.56 9.09 10.01
C THR A 101 -6.65 10.29 10.32
N LYS A 102 -7.20 11.33 10.96
CA LYS A 102 -6.40 12.49 11.42
C LYS A 102 -5.20 12.06 12.28
N LYS A 103 -5.38 11.04 13.13
CA LYS A 103 -4.31 10.47 13.97
C LYS A 103 -3.21 9.81 13.14
N GLN A 104 -3.58 8.98 12.17
CA GLN A 104 -2.63 8.34 11.25
C GLN A 104 -1.89 9.37 10.39
N LEU A 105 -2.58 10.39 9.91
CA LEU A 105 -1.96 11.48 9.15
C LEU A 105 -0.92 12.24 10.00
N ALA A 106 -1.26 12.55 11.25
CA ALA A 106 -0.32 13.18 12.18
C ALA A 106 0.92 12.30 12.40
N LEU A 107 0.73 11.00 12.65
CA LEU A 107 1.84 10.04 12.79
C LEU A 107 2.73 9.99 11.54
N PHE A 108 2.11 10.02 10.36
CA PHE A 108 2.85 10.06 9.10
C PHE A 108 3.67 11.37 8.98
N ILE A 109 3.06 12.54 9.23
CA ILE A 109 3.76 13.83 9.19
C ILE A 109 4.90 13.87 10.21
N SER A 110 4.70 13.37 11.43
CA SER A 110 5.76 13.26 12.43
C SER A 110 6.91 12.37 11.96
N SER A 111 6.64 11.26 11.25
CA SER A 111 7.70 10.42 10.65
C SER A 111 8.49 11.14 9.55
N LEU A 112 7.88 12.17 8.93
CA LEU A 112 8.54 13.01 7.94
C LEU A 112 9.38 14.11 8.60
N HIS A 113 9.04 14.67 9.76
CA HIS A 113 9.74 15.83 10.33
C HIS A 113 11.26 15.63 10.55
N GLY A 114 11.74 14.40 10.79
CA GLY A 114 13.19 14.09 10.80
C GLY A 114 13.86 13.99 9.42
N HIS A 115 13.06 13.85 8.35
CA HIS A 115 13.48 13.70 6.96
C HIS A 115 13.14 14.92 6.09
N VAL A 116 12.27 15.82 6.55
CA VAL A 116 11.82 17.04 5.85
C VAL A 116 12.98 17.98 5.62
N ALA A 117 13.92 18.11 6.57
CA ALA A 117 15.15 18.87 6.35
C ALA A 117 15.98 18.30 5.17
N SER A 118 16.00 16.99 4.98
CA SER A 118 16.69 16.34 3.85
C SER A 118 15.92 16.41 2.53
N LEU A 119 14.58 16.49 2.57
CA LEU A 119 13.72 16.65 1.39
C LEU A 119 13.70 18.10 0.90
N LEU A 120 13.66 19.08 1.81
CA LEU A 120 13.73 20.51 1.49
C LEU A 120 15.09 20.88 0.90
N ARG A 121 16.20 20.33 1.42
CA ARG A 121 17.54 20.53 0.83
C ARG A 121 17.66 20.06 -0.63
N HIS A 122 16.90 19.03 -1.03
CA HIS A 122 16.89 18.54 -2.41
C HIS A 122 16.01 19.39 -3.35
N THR A 123 15.12 20.23 -2.83
CA THR A 123 14.16 21.01 -3.64
C THR A 123 14.48 22.51 -3.65
N ILE A 124 15.21 23.01 -2.64
CA ILE A 124 15.56 24.44 -2.50
C ILE A 124 16.99 24.75 -2.96
N GLY A 125 17.79 23.74 -3.33
CA GLY A 125 19.17 23.91 -3.82
C GLY A 125 19.34 24.17 -5.33
N ALA A 126 18.30 24.60 -6.05
CA ALA A 126 18.36 24.88 -7.50
C ALA A 126 17.68 26.22 -7.87
N ALA A 127 17.72 27.19 -6.97
CA ALA A 127 17.41 28.58 -7.25
C ALA A 127 18.37 29.46 -6.44
N GLY A 128 19.58 29.61 -6.99
CA GLY A 128 20.58 30.59 -6.62
C GLY A 128 21.27 31.02 -7.91
#